data_AF-A0A1I4VV57-F1
#
_entry.id   AF-A0A1I4VV57-F1
#
_cell.length_a   1.000
_cell.length_b   1.000
_cell.length_c   1.000
_cell.angle_alpha   90.00
_cell.angle_beta   90.00
_cell.angle_gamma   90.00
#
_symmetry.space_group_name_H-M   'P 1'
#
loop_
_entity.id
_entity.type
_entity.pdbx_description
1 polymer ?
#
loop_
_entity_poly.entity_id
_entity_poly.type
_entity_poly.pdbx_seq_one_letter_code
_entity_poly.pdbx_strand_id
1 'polypeptide(L)'
;MIGANAGVALEKLFERAILDNAATGAEQRCAVARNHGVAVQDKAANRPLVVLNISSYLFRIVALFEFGTDARAIEQLARATRSPAKLEGQALRDACAEFANMLCGAVNRSLCKQFRHVGMSTPFVLENTCAQYLAMLEPSLTQSFTVSVDGAEWFGLTVCTCTADGIALDFSADEVVQEEAMSGELEFF
;
A
#
# COMPACT_ATOMS: atom_id res chain seq x y z
N MET A 1 14.89 15.84 2.85
CA MET A 1 15.83 14.69 2.95
C MET A 1 15.21 13.64 3.85
N ILE A 2 15.30 12.36 3.50
CA ILE A 2 14.80 11.25 4.33
C ILE A 2 16.00 10.60 5.03
N GLY A 3 15.94 10.53 6.36
CA GLY A 3 16.95 9.87 7.17
C GLY A 3 16.79 8.34 7.16
N ALA A 4 17.83 7.65 7.62
CA ALA A 4 17.88 6.19 7.57
C ALA A 4 16.79 5.53 8.43
N ASN A 5 16.44 6.12 9.58
CA ASN A 5 15.41 5.56 10.46
C ASN A 5 14.04 5.68 9.80
N ALA A 6 13.73 6.83 9.18
CA ALA A 6 12.47 7.03 8.48
C ALA A 6 12.28 6.04 7.32
N GLY A 7 13.35 5.76 6.55
CA GLY A 7 13.28 4.76 5.47
C GLY A 7 12.94 3.37 5.98
N VAL A 8 13.61 2.92 7.06
CA VAL A 8 13.32 1.62 7.70
C VAL A 8 11.93 1.60 8.34
N ALA A 9 11.51 2.70 8.95
CA ALA A 9 10.20 2.82 9.57
C ALA A 9 9.07 2.69 8.53
N LEU A 10 9.16 3.43 7.42
CA LEU A 10 8.20 3.33 6.32
C LEU A 10 8.16 1.91 5.75
N GLU A 11 9.31 1.26 5.58
CA GLU A 11 9.39 -0.11 5.11
C GLU A 11 8.59 -1.07 6.00
N LYS A 12 8.86 -1.02 7.31
CA LYS A 12 8.19 -1.84 8.32
C LYS A 12 6.69 -1.58 8.36
N LEU A 13 6.27 -0.32 8.23
CA LEU A 13 4.86 0.06 8.23
C LEU A 13 4.11 -0.56 7.03
N PHE A 14 4.66 -0.46 5.82
CA PHE A 14 4.05 -1.07 4.63
C PHE A 14 4.10 -2.59 4.68
N GLU A 15 5.24 -3.19 5.06
CA GLU A 15 5.36 -4.64 5.18
C GLU A 15 4.36 -5.20 6.20
N ARG A 16 4.22 -4.55 7.37
CA ARG A 16 3.23 -4.96 8.37
C ARG A 16 1.81 -4.82 7.84
N ALA A 17 1.48 -3.70 7.20
CA ALA A 17 0.16 -3.51 6.61
C ALA A 17 -0.15 -4.55 5.52
N ILE A 18 0.83 -4.95 4.72
CA ILE A 18 0.67 -6.05 3.75
C ILE A 18 0.36 -7.35 4.49
N LEU A 19 1.19 -7.74 5.46
CA LEU A 19 1.04 -9.01 6.17
C LEU A 19 -0.31 -9.13 6.90
N ASP A 20 -0.76 -8.03 7.52
CA ASP A 20 -2.03 -8.00 8.27
C ASP A 20 -3.28 -8.07 7.36
N ASN A 21 -3.16 -7.71 6.09
CA ASN A 21 -4.31 -7.60 5.17
C ASN A 21 -4.29 -8.61 4.02
N ALA A 22 -3.13 -9.20 3.69
CA ALA A 22 -2.98 -10.05 2.52
C ALA A 22 -3.32 -11.53 2.76
N ALA A 23 -3.10 -12.04 3.97
CA ALA A 23 -3.47 -13.41 4.33
C ALA A 23 -4.90 -13.45 4.86
N THR A 24 -5.79 -14.17 4.16
CA THR A 24 -7.24 -14.19 4.46
C THR A 24 -7.69 -15.48 5.15
N GLY A 25 -6.80 -16.47 5.29
CA GLY A 25 -7.06 -17.74 5.96
C GLY A 25 -5.85 -18.24 6.75
N ALA A 26 -6.10 -19.04 7.78
CA ALA A 26 -5.08 -19.50 8.74
C ALA A 26 -3.93 -20.32 8.13
N GLU A 27 -4.15 -20.90 6.94
CA GLU A 27 -3.14 -21.70 6.23
C GLU A 27 -2.40 -20.92 5.14
N GLN A 28 -2.88 -19.73 4.76
CA GLN A 28 -2.27 -18.95 3.68
C GLN A 28 -0.94 -18.37 4.14
N ARG A 29 0.10 -18.55 3.32
CA ARG A 29 1.42 -17.99 3.56
C ARG A 29 1.61 -16.77 2.67
N CYS A 30 1.51 -15.59 3.28
CA CYS A 30 1.90 -14.34 2.64
C CYS A 30 3.43 -14.16 2.75
N ALA A 31 4.07 -13.82 1.64
CA ALA A 31 5.48 -13.46 1.60
C ALA A 31 5.66 -12.13 0.87
N VAL A 32 6.48 -11.27 1.46
CA VAL A 32 6.81 -9.93 0.95
C VAL A 32 8.29 -9.94 0.56
N ALA A 33 8.58 -9.77 -0.72
CA ALA A 33 9.93 -9.60 -1.23
C ALA A 33 10.19 -8.10 -1.49
N ARG A 34 11.33 -7.60 -1.03
CA ARG A 34 11.75 -6.21 -1.24
C ARG A 34 12.55 -6.12 -2.54
N ASN A 35 12.19 -5.18 -3.39
CA ASN A 35 12.86 -4.95 -4.67
C ASN A 35 13.56 -3.60 -4.66
N HIS A 36 14.74 -3.56 -5.29
CA HIS A 36 15.42 -2.31 -5.58
C HIS A 36 14.93 -1.74 -6.91
N GLY A 37 14.20 -0.62 -6.86
CA GLY A 37 13.64 0.07 -8.04
C GLY A 37 12.17 -0.26 -8.29
N VAL A 38 11.54 0.49 -9.21
CA VAL A 38 10.11 0.32 -9.55
C VAL A 38 9.88 -1.09 -10.06
N ALA A 39 8.96 -1.82 -9.43
CA ALA A 39 8.57 -3.17 -9.83
C ALA A 39 7.74 -3.12 -11.12
N VAL A 40 8.36 -2.74 -12.25
CA VAL A 40 7.69 -2.72 -13.54
C VAL A 40 7.50 -4.16 -13.99
N GLN A 41 6.31 -4.68 -13.74
CA GLN A 41 5.87 -5.95 -14.30
C GLN A 41 5.70 -5.81 -15.82
N ASP A 42 5.92 -6.91 -16.53
CA ASP A 42 6.00 -6.97 -17.99
C ASP A 42 4.87 -6.17 -18.70
N LYS A 43 5.25 -5.35 -19.70
CA LYS A 43 4.39 -4.34 -20.37
C LYS A 43 3.15 -4.89 -21.07
N ALA A 44 2.97 -6.20 -21.10
CA ALA A 44 2.04 -6.90 -21.97
C ALA A 44 0.60 -7.04 -21.43
N ALA A 45 0.33 -6.72 -20.15
CA ALA A 45 -1.00 -6.93 -19.57
C ALA A 45 -1.65 -5.61 -19.13
N ASN A 46 -2.93 -5.42 -19.50
CA ASN A 46 -3.83 -4.37 -19.02
C ASN A 46 -4.17 -4.59 -17.54
N ARG A 47 -3.17 -4.38 -16.67
CA ARG A 47 -3.28 -4.57 -15.23
C ARG A 47 -3.81 -3.30 -14.58
N PRO A 48 -4.77 -3.41 -13.63
CA PRO A 48 -5.21 -2.27 -12.85
C PRO A 48 -4.04 -1.70 -12.04
N LEU A 49 -3.71 -0.44 -12.29
CA LEU A 49 -2.79 0.33 -11.47
C LEU A 49 -3.61 1.19 -10.51
N VAL A 50 -3.44 1.01 -9.20
CA VAL A 50 -4.14 1.82 -8.20
C VAL A 50 -3.16 2.75 -7.51
N VAL A 51 -3.53 4.03 -7.38
CA VAL A 51 -2.70 5.06 -6.76
C VAL A 51 -3.41 5.66 -5.55
N LEU A 52 -2.70 5.78 -4.44
CA LEU A 52 -3.11 6.56 -3.27
C LEU A 52 -2.00 7.49 -2.82
N ASN A 53 -2.39 8.64 -2.26
CA ASN A 53 -1.49 9.54 -1.59
C ASN A 53 -1.73 9.51 -0.09
N ILE A 54 -0.67 9.40 0.72
CA ILE A 54 -0.68 9.65 2.16
C ILE A 54 0.20 10.88 2.40
N SER A 55 -0.36 11.96 2.91
CA SER A 55 0.32 13.26 2.95
C SER A 55 0.18 13.96 4.28
N SER A 56 1.19 14.74 4.63
CA SER A 56 1.18 15.76 5.68
C SER A 56 1.80 17.05 5.12
N TYR A 57 1.94 18.07 5.97
CA TYR A 57 2.72 19.27 5.63
C TYR A 57 4.24 19.02 5.57
N LEU A 58 4.72 17.87 6.07
CA LEU A 58 6.14 17.51 6.08
C LEU A 58 6.56 16.64 4.90
N PHE A 59 5.64 15.79 4.43
CA PHE A 59 5.93 14.79 3.41
C PHE A 59 4.69 14.38 2.63
N ARG A 60 4.92 13.78 1.47
CA ARG A 60 3.93 13.12 0.63
C ARG A 60 4.43 11.75 0.22
N ILE A 61 3.65 10.72 0.51
CA ILE A 61 3.85 9.34 0.08
C ILE A 61 2.88 9.07 -1.06
N VAL A 62 3.37 8.57 -2.18
CA VAL A 62 2.57 8.03 -3.29
C VAL A 62 2.76 6.52 -3.30
N ALA A 63 1.67 5.78 -3.09
CA ALA A 63 1.63 4.33 -3.14
C ALA A 63 0.98 3.88 -4.46
N LEU A 64 1.72 3.14 -5.27
CA LEU A 64 1.29 2.54 -6.54
C LEU A 64 1.16 1.02 -6.38
N PHE A 65 -0.01 0.48 -6.67
CA PHE A 65 -0.31 -0.94 -6.63
C PHE A 65 -0.52 -1.47 -8.04
N GLU A 66 0.29 -2.45 -8.44
CA GLU A 66 0.19 -3.16 -9.72
C GLU A 66 -0.37 -4.57 -9.46
N PHE A 67 -1.66 -4.77 -9.70
CA PHE A 67 -2.32 -6.04 -9.41
C PHE A 67 -2.13 -7.06 -10.54
N GLY A 68 -1.89 -8.32 -10.16
CA GLY A 68 -2.00 -9.46 -11.06
C GLY A 68 -3.45 -9.62 -11.54
N THR A 69 -3.61 -10.10 -12.77
CA THR A 69 -4.92 -10.29 -13.43
C THR A 69 -5.15 -11.75 -13.84
N ASP A 70 -4.29 -12.67 -13.42
CA ASP A 70 -4.55 -14.10 -13.57
C ASP A 70 -5.64 -14.56 -12.59
N ALA A 71 -6.21 -15.74 -12.84
CA ALA A 71 -7.34 -16.26 -12.06
C ALA A 71 -7.03 -16.37 -10.57
N ARG A 72 -5.78 -16.69 -10.19
CA ARG A 72 -5.38 -16.87 -8.79
C ARG A 72 -5.24 -15.53 -8.07
N ALA A 73 -4.66 -14.53 -8.74
CA ALA A 73 -4.61 -13.16 -8.22
C ALA A 73 -6.02 -12.57 -8.02
N ILE A 74 -6.94 -12.82 -8.96
CA ILE A 74 -8.33 -12.38 -8.89
C ILE A 74 -9.08 -13.09 -7.75
N GLU A 75 -8.91 -14.40 -7.60
CA GLU A 75 -9.51 -15.15 -6.49
C GLU A 75 -9.00 -14.66 -5.13
N GLN A 76 -7.70 -14.40 -5.01
CA GLN A 76 -7.12 -13.86 -3.79
C GLN A 76 -7.68 -12.48 -3.46
N LEU A 77 -7.84 -11.62 -4.47
CA LEU A 77 -8.47 -10.31 -4.30
C LEU A 77 -9.92 -10.43 -3.84
N ALA A 78 -10.71 -11.32 -4.44
CA ALA A 78 -12.09 -11.56 -4.03
C ALA A 78 -12.18 -12.01 -2.56
N ARG A 79 -11.26 -12.86 -2.10
CA ARG A 79 -11.17 -13.25 -0.69
C ARG A 79 -10.79 -12.08 0.21
N ALA A 80 -9.80 -11.27 -0.20
CA ALA A 80 -9.30 -10.15 0.58
C ALA A 80 -10.33 -9.01 0.73
N THR A 81 -11.13 -8.76 -0.31
CA THR A 81 -12.23 -7.76 -0.27
C THR A 81 -13.57 -8.36 0.13
N ARG A 82 -13.63 -9.67 0.44
CA ARG A 82 -14.86 -10.40 0.76
C ARG A 82 -15.95 -10.21 -0.31
N SER A 83 -15.54 -10.10 -1.57
CA SER A 83 -16.46 -9.85 -2.67
C SER A 83 -17.25 -11.13 -3.00
N PRO A 84 -18.58 -11.08 -3.00
CA PRO A 84 -19.43 -12.22 -3.36
C PRO A 84 -19.57 -12.41 -4.87
N ALA A 85 -19.10 -11.45 -5.67
CA ALA A 85 -19.29 -11.39 -7.10
C ALA A 85 -18.03 -11.80 -7.87
N LYS A 86 -18.24 -12.27 -9.11
CA LYS A 86 -17.14 -12.48 -10.05
C LYS A 86 -16.46 -11.13 -10.34
N LEU A 87 -15.18 -11.01 -10.00
CA LEU A 87 -14.41 -9.79 -10.20
C LEU A 87 -13.93 -9.67 -11.65
N GLU A 88 -14.66 -8.90 -12.46
CA GLU A 88 -14.30 -8.57 -13.84
C GLU A 88 -14.59 -7.09 -14.14
N GLY A 89 -13.90 -6.53 -15.14
CA GLY A 89 -14.15 -5.16 -15.60
C GLY A 89 -14.09 -4.12 -14.48
N GLN A 90 -15.19 -3.40 -14.27
CA GLN A 90 -15.28 -2.38 -13.22
C GLN A 90 -15.24 -2.99 -11.80
N ALA A 91 -15.90 -4.13 -11.57
CA ALA A 91 -15.91 -4.77 -10.26
C ALA A 91 -14.50 -5.19 -9.81
N LEU A 92 -13.65 -5.62 -10.75
CA LEU A 92 -12.25 -5.90 -10.46
C LEU A 92 -11.50 -4.62 -10.05
N ARG A 93 -11.70 -3.51 -10.79
CA ARG A 93 -11.07 -2.22 -10.50
C ARG A 93 -11.48 -1.68 -9.14
N ASP A 94 -12.76 -1.79 -8.79
CA ASP A 94 -13.32 -1.37 -7.51
C ASP A 94 -12.74 -2.19 -6.36
N ALA A 95 -12.63 -3.52 -6.53
CA ALA A 95 -11.99 -4.39 -5.54
C ALA A 95 -10.50 -4.06 -5.34
N CYS A 96 -9.75 -3.80 -6.42
CA CYS A 96 -8.36 -3.34 -6.32
C CYS A 96 -8.27 -2.02 -5.54
N ALA A 97 -9.16 -1.07 -5.84
CA ALA A 97 -9.23 0.22 -5.17
C ALA A 97 -9.57 0.09 -3.67
N GLU A 98 -10.53 -0.77 -3.33
CA GLU A 98 -10.92 -1.06 -1.95
C GLU A 98 -9.78 -1.69 -1.16
N PHE A 99 -9.10 -2.71 -1.72
CA PHE A 99 -7.96 -3.34 -1.07
C PHE A 99 -6.82 -2.34 -0.83
N ALA A 100 -6.46 -1.55 -1.84
CA ALA A 100 -5.42 -0.53 -1.72
C ALA A 100 -5.78 0.54 -0.68
N ASN A 101 -7.04 0.97 -0.63
CA ASN A 101 -7.54 1.91 0.38
C ASN A 101 -7.47 1.33 1.80
N MET A 102 -7.81 0.06 1.98
CA MET A 102 -7.72 -0.63 3.27
C MET A 102 -6.27 -0.71 3.76
N LEU A 103 -5.34 -1.14 2.89
CA LEU A 103 -3.92 -1.27 3.22
C LEU A 103 -3.28 0.08 3.54
N CYS A 104 -3.47 1.08 2.67
CA CYS A 104 -2.99 2.44 2.91
C CYS A 104 -3.65 3.06 4.15
N GLY A 105 -4.90 2.71 4.45
CA GLY A 105 -5.58 3.12 5.68
C GLY A 105 -4.89 2.59 6.94
N ALA A 106 -4.38 1.36 6.92
CA ALA A 106 -3.60 0.80 8.02
C ALA A 106 -2.25 1.51 8.21
N VAL A 107 -1.56 1.83 7.11
CA VAL A 107 -0.33 2.63 7.12
C VAL A 107 -0.61 4.04 7.66
N ASN A 108 -1.66 4.70 7.15
CA ASN A 108 -2.08 6.04 7.57
C ASN A 108 -2.38 6.09 9.07
N ARG A 109 -3.14 5.13 9.62
CA ARG A 109 -3.41 5.05 11.07
C ARG A 109 -2.13 4.92 11.90
N SER A 110 -1.16 4.15 11.42
CA SER A 110 0.12 3.99 12.09
C SER A 110 0.96 5.27 12.04
N LEU A 111 0.98 5.96 10.90
CA LEU A 111 1.64 7.26 10.75
C LEU A 111 1.00 8.34 11.62
N CYS A 112 -0.33 8.33 11.78
CA CYS A 112 -1.05 9.29 12.63
C CYS A 112 -0.63 9.25 14.10
N LYS A 113 -0.05 8.13 14.57
CA LYS A 113 0.52 8.05 15.94
C LYS A 113 1.68 9.02 16.14
N GLN A 114 2.41 9.35 15.09
CA GLN A 114 3.57 10.25 15.12
C GLN A 114 3.26 11.61 14.49
N PHE A 115 2.44 11.62 13.44
CA PHE A 115 2.11 12.79 12.66
C PHE A 115 0.60 13.04 12.65
N ARG A 116 0.12 13.86 13.58
CA ARG A 116 -1.34 14.12 13.78
C ARG A 116 -2.06 14.72 12.56
N HIS A 117 -1.32 15.28 11.61
CA HIS A 117 -1.87 15.94 10.41
C HIS A 117 -1.64 15.12 9.14
N VAL A 118 -1.53 13.79 9.27
CA VAL A 118 -1.46 12.88 8.13
C VAL A 118 -2.87 12.54 7.65
N GLY A 119 -3.09 12.66 6.35
CA GLY A 119 -4.33 12.30 5.67
C GLY A 119 -4.07 11.45 4.43
N MET A 120 -5.09 10.72 4.01
CA MET A 120 -5.05 9.82 2.85
C MET A 120 -6.06 10.28 1.80
N SER A 121 -5.68 10.22 0.52
CA SER A 121 -6.61 10.43 -0.60
C SER A 121 -7.52 9.23 -0.82
N THR A 122 -8.55 9.39 -1.64
CA THR A 122 -9.25 8.24 -2.24
C THR A 122 -8.37 7.56 -3.29
N PRO A 123 -8.58 6.27 -3.58
CA PRO A 123 -7.89 5.57 -4.65
C PRO A 123 -8.25 6.08 -6.04
N PHE A 124 -7.24 6.14 -6.92
CA PHE A 124 -7.40 6.39 -8.34
C PHE A 124 -6.92 5.17 -9.14
N VAL A 125 -7.75 4.69 -10.07
CA VAL A 125 -7.38 3.59 -10.96
C VAL A 125 -6.88 4.17 -12.28
N LEU A 126 -5.66 3.83 -12.65
CA LEU A 126 -4.98 4.28 -13.86
C LEU A 126 -4.70 3.11 -14.80
N GLU A 127 -4.28 3.45 -16.01
CA GLU A 127 -3.64 2.49 -16.91
C GLU A 127 -2.21 2.21 -16.44
N ASN A 128 -1.74 0.97 -16.63
CA ASN A 128 -0.41 0.55 -16.18
C ASN A 128 0.74 1.39 -16.80
N THR A 129 0.52 1.97 -17.99
CA THR A 129 1.47 2.86 -18.65
C THR A 129 1.79 4.10 -17.81
N CYS A 130 0.92 4.50 -16.88
CA CYS A 130 1.17 5.63 -15.99
C CYS A 130 2.34 5.40 -15.02
N ALA A 131 2.73 4.15 -14.74
CA ALA A 131 3.87 3.86 -13.86
C ALA A 131 5.19 4.45 -14.37
N GLN A 132 5.34 4.64 -15.69
CA GLN A 132 6.55 5.23 -16.29
C GLN A 132 6.79 6.69 -15.88
N TYR A 133 5.76 7.35 -15.35
CA TYR A 133 5.78 8.76 -14.95
C TYR A 133 6.16 8.97 -13.49
N LEU A 134 6.39 7.90 -12.71
CA LEU A 134 6.78 7.98 -11.29
C LEU A 134 8.04 8.83 -11.06
N ALA A 135 9.00 8.80 -11.99
CA ALA A 135 10.24 9.56 -11.87
C ALA A 135 10.00 11.09 -11.84
N MET A 136 8.90 11.58 -12.43
CA MET A 136 8.55 13.01 -12.39
C MET A 136 8.12 13.49 -11.00
N LEU A 137 7.90 12.57 -10.04
CA LEU A 137 7.62 12.94 -8.66
C LEU A 137 8.86 13.39 -7.88
N GLU A 138 10.06 13.14 -8.42
CA GLU A 138 11.36 13.40 -7.77
C GLU A 138 11.39 12.90 -6.31
N PRO A 139 11.11 11.60 -6.07
CA PRO A 139 11.01 11.07 -4.72
C PRO A 139 12.35 11.15 -3.99
N SER A 140 12.31 11.53 -2.72
CA SER A 140 13.46 11.46 -1.82
C SER A 140 13.79 10.02 -1.39
N LEU A 141 12.82 9.12 -1.48
CA LEU A 141 12.96 7.68 -1.23
C LEU A 141 11.95 6.90 -2.09
N THR A 142 12.41 5.83 -2.71
CA THR A 142 11.55 4.85 -3.40
C THR A 142 11.79 3.46 -2.82
N GLN A 143 10.72 2.78 -2.44
CA GLN A 143 10.73 1.40 -1.96
C GLN A 143 9.74 0.58 -2.77
N SER A 144 10.10 -0.64 -3.14
CA SER A 144 9.22 -1.52 -3.90
C SER A 144 9.12 -2.89 -3.25
N PHE A 145 7.92 -3.47 -3.32
CA PHE A 145 7.56 -4.74 -2.71
C PHE A 145 6.87 -5.60 -3.76
N THR A 146 7.21 -6.88 -3.80
CA THR A 146 6.43 -7.91 -4.48
C THR A 146 5.73 -8.75 -3.41
N VAL A 147 4.42 -8.85 -3.52
CA VAL A 147 3.61 -9.61 -2.57
C VAL A 147 3.15 -10.90 -3.24
N SER A 148 3.37 -12.01 -2.56
CA SER A 148 2.97 -13.34 -3.00
C SER A 148 2.18 -14.07 -1.92
N VAL A 149 1.21 -14.87 -2.34
CA VAL A 149 0.40 -15.71 -1.45
C VAL A 149 0.49 -17.16 -1.93
N ASP A 150 0.92 -18.05 -1.04
CA ASP A 150 1.16 -19.47 -1.31
C ASP A 150 2.13 -19.70 -2.50
N GLY A 151 3.12 -18.81 -2.63
CA GLY A 151 4.16 -18.88 -3.66
C GLY A 151 3.77 -18.33 -5.04
N ALA A 152 2.55 -17.82 -5.23
CA ALA A 152 2.19 -17.07 -6.44
C ALA A 152 2.18 -15.57 -6.15
N GLU A 153 2.73 -14.82 -7.08
CA GLU A 153 2.67 -13.36 -7.03
C GLU A 153 1.23 -12.86 -7.13
N TRP A 154 0.91 -11.82 -6.36
CA TRP A 154 -0.41 -11.23 -6.31
C TRP A 154 -0.41 -9.76 -6.73
N PHE A 155 0.44 -8.94 -6.14
CA PHE A 155 0.61 -7.54 -6.56
C PHE A 155 2.02 -7.02 -6.28
N GLY A 156 2.43 -6.04 -7.10
CA GLY A 156 3.55 -5.16 -6.82
C GLY A 156 3.08 -3.89 -6.10
N LEU A 157 3.88 -3.39 -5.16
CA LEU A 157 3.68 -2.10 -4.51
C LEU A 157 4.93 -1.27 -4.65
N THR A 158 4.81 -0.05 -5.20
CA THR A 158 5.88 0.94 -5.21
C THR A 158 5.48 2.15 -4.37
N VAL A 159 6.32 2.51 -3.42
CA VAL A 159 6.12 3.61 -2.46
C VAL A 159 7.16 4.69 -2.73
N CYS A 160 6.70 5.86 -3.15
CA CYS A 160 7.53 7.04 -3.41
C CYS A 160 7.28 8.08 -2.32
N THR A 161 8.30 8.40 -1.52
CA THR A 161 8.19 9.40 -0.44
C THR A 161 8.94 10.66 -0.83
N CYS A 162 8.25 11.79 -0.76
CA CYS A 162 8.75 13.13 -1.04
C CYS A 162 8.71 13.94 0.27
N THR A 163 9.76 14.69 0.59
CA THR A 163 9.74 15.64 1.71
C THR A 163 9.46 17.05 1.22
N ALA A 164 8.80 17.88 2.03
CA ALA A 164 8.71 19.31 1.75
C ALA A 164 10.11 19.96 1.78
N ASP A 165 10.25 21.11 1.11
CA ASP A 165 11.52 21.82 0.99
C ASP A 165 12.10 22.18 2.36
N GLY A 166 13.39 21.92 2.54
CA GLY A 166 14.09 22.18 3.79
C GLY A 166 13.75 21.24 4.95
N ILE A 167 12.83 20.28 4.77
CA ILE A 167 12.46 19.32 5.81
C ILE A 167 13.37 18.08 5.77
N ALA A 168 13.91 17.74 6.94
CA ALA A 168 14.55 16.46 7.20
C ALA A 168 13.55 15.55 7.93
N LEU A 169 13.20 14.42 7.32
CA LEU A 169 12.30 13.43 7.90
C LEU A 169 13.13 12.25 8.40
N ASP A 170 13.30 12.12 9.71
CA ASP A 170 13.96 10.97 10.34
C ASP A 170 13.19 10.57 11.60
N PHE A 171 12.46 9.46 11.54
CA PHE A 171 11.62 8.96 12.63
C PHE A 171 11.76 7.44 12.73
N SER A 172 11.53 6.90 13.92
CA SER A 172 11.55 5.45 14.16
C SER A 172 10.12 4.96 14.36
N ALA A 173 9.74 3.87 13.70
CA ALA A 173 8.55 3.12 14.10
C ALA A 173 8.91 2.33 15.37
N ASP A 174 8.68 2.90 16.55
CA ASP A 174 8.78 2.14 17.80
C ASP A 174 7.84 0.93 17.74
N GLU A 175 8.27 -0.19 18.33
CA GLU A 175 7.44 -1.37 18.48
C GLU A 175 6.13 -0.96 19.14
N VAL A 176 5.05 -1.12 18.39
CA VAL A 176 3.70 -0.89 18.85
C VAL A 176 3.50 -1.78 20.07
N VAL A 177 3.64 -1.20 21.26
CA VAL A 177 2.97 -1.72 22.44
C VAL A 177 1.51 -1.85 22.02
N GLN A 178 1.02 -3.09 22.04
CA GLN A 178 -0.40 -3.39 21.89
C GLN A 178 -1.13 -2.70 23.04
N GLU A 179 -1.44 -1.42 22.89
CA GLU A 179 -2.65 -0.90 23.49
C GLU A 179 -3.78 -1.41 22.62
N GLU A 180 -4.37 -2.51 23.06
CA GLU A 180 -5.74 -2.89 22.76
C GLU A 180 -6.64 -1.71 23.15
N ALA A 181 -6.73 -0.71 22.27
CA ALA A 181 -7.78 0.29 22.34
C ALA A 181 -9.07 -0.43 21.99
N MET A 182 -9.75 -0.85 23.05
CA MET A 182 -11.08 -1.40 23.07
C MET A 182 -11.99 -0.69 22.06
N SER A 183 -12.60 -1.51 21.19
CA SER A 183 -13.85 -1.31 20.48
C SER A 183 -14.52 0.05 20.74
N GLY A 184 -14.36 0.97 19.78
CA GLY A 184 -15.17 2.18 19.73
C GLY A 184 -16.64 1.80 19.52
N GLU A 185 -17.42 1.82 20.59
CA GLU A 185 -18.88 1.82 20.49
C GLU A 185 -19.30 3.08 19.72
N LEU A 186 -20.21 2.92 18.76
CA LEU A 186 -20.83 4.04 18.06
C LEU A 186 -21.60 4.90 19.07
N GLU A 187 -21.09 6.09 19.37
CA GLU A 187 -21.91 7.15 19.95
C GLU A 187 -22.87 7.66 18.87
N PHE A 188 -24.13 7.24 18.95
CA PHE A 188 -25.22 7.92 18.28
C PHE A 188 -25.51 9.21 19.03
N PHE A 189 -25.13 10.35 18.45
CA PHE A 189 -25.65 11.67 18.84
C PHE A 189 -27.13 11.80 18.51
#